data_AF-F9MMW1-F1
#
_entry.id   AF-F9MMW1-F1
#
_cell.length_a   1.000
_cell.length_b   1.000
_cell.length_c   1.000
_cell.angle_alpha   90.00
_cell.angle_beta   90.00
_cell.angle_gamma   90.00
#
_symmetry.space_group_name_H-M   'P 1'
#
loop_
_entity.id
_entity.type
_entity.pdbx_description
1 polymer ?
#
loop_
_entity_poly.entity_id
_entity_poly.type
_entity_poly.pdbx_seq_one_letter_code
_entity_poly.pdbx_strand_id
1 'polypeptide(L)' 'MCGIIGYVGTRNAADFLLEGLSKLEYRGYDSAGIAVYHDQKISVRKKNGTTC' A
#
# COMPACT_ATOMS: atom_id res chain seq x y z
N MET A 1 -11.25 -4.19 -9.85
CA MET A 1 -11.76 -4.11 -8.47
C MET A 1 -10.82 -3.18 -7.70
N CYS A 2 -11.33 -2.25 -6.88
CA CYS A 2 -10.50 -1.26 -6.18
C CYS A 2 -10.67 -1.42 -4.66
N GLY A 3 -9.58 -1.29 -3.90
CA GLY A 3 -9.55 -1.49 -2.46
C GLY A 3 -8.54 -0.53 -1.85
N ILE A 4 -8.94 0.17 -0.80
CA ILE A 4 -8.14 1.22 -0.16
C ILE A 4 -7.89 0.79 1.27
N ILE A 5 -6.63 0.84 1.70
CA ILE A 5 -6.22 0.62 3.09
C ILE A 5 -5.50 1.87 3.56
N GLY A 6 -5.85 2.34 4.76
CA GLY A 6 -5.21 3.46 5.43
C GLY A 6 -4.69 3.05 6.79
N TYR A 7 -3.51 3.54 7.15
CA TYR A 7 -2.92 3.38 8.48
C TYR A 7 -2.55 4.75 9.03
N VAL A 8 -2.90 5.00 10.29
CA VAL A 8 -2.52 6.22 11.02
C VAL A 8 -1.90 5.79 12.35
N GLY A 9 -0.63 6.13 12.56
CA GLY A 9 0.08 5.76 13.77
C GLY A 9 1.58 6.09 13.68
N THR A 10 2.31 5.76 14.74
CA THR A 10 3.75 6.03 14.86
C THR A 10 4.64 4.89 14.38
N ARG A 11 4.06 3.74 14.02
CA ARG A 11 4.80 2.58 13.52
C ARG A 11 5.00 2.69 12.01
N ASN A 12 5.88 1.85 11.46
CA ASN A 12 6.13 1.81 10.02
C ASN A 12 4.84 1.49 9.25
N ALA A 13 4.27 2.51 8.59
CA ALA A 13 3.05 2.38 7.82
C ALA A 13 3.23 1.47 6.61
N ALA A 14 4.44 1.38 6.05
CA ALA A 14 4.70 0.61 4.84
C ALA A 14 4.45 -0.90 5.03
N ASP A 15 4.93 -1.47 6.14
CA ASP A 15 4.76 -2.91 6.44
C ASP A 15 3.27 -3.26 6.61
N PHE A 16 2.53 -2.40 7.32
CA PHE A 16 1.10 -2.60 7.53
C PHE A 16 0.30 -2.50 6.22
N LEU A 17 0.64 -1.53 5.38
CA LEU A 17 0.00 -1.33 4.08
C LEU A 17 0.32 -2.49 3.13
N LEU A 18 1.55 -3.02 3.15
CA LEU A 18 1.94 -4.21 2.39
C LEU A 18 1.17 -5.45 2.84
N GLU A 19 1.11 -5.73 4.14
CA GLU A 19 0.36 -6.89 4.66
C GLU A 19 -1.15 -6.78 4.33
N GLY A 20 -1.70 -5.57 4.41
CA GLY A 20 -3.07 -5.29 4.00
C GLY A 20 -3.31 -5.52 2.51
N LEU A 21 -2.40 -5.06 1.66
CA LEU A 21 -2.47 -5.25 0.21
C LEU A 21 -2.37 -6.73 -0.17
N SER A 22 -1.46 -7.49 0.42
CA SER A 22 -1.34 -8.94 0.17
C SER A 22 -2.61 -9.71 0.53
N LYS A 23 -3.33 -9.30 1.58
CA LYS A 23 -4.66 -9.88 1.91
C LYS A 23 -5.73 -9.54 0.87
N LEU A 24 -5.64 -8.40 0.19
CA LEU A 24 -6.55 -8.00 -0.88
C LEU A 24 -6.17 -8.61 -2.24
N GLU A 25 -4.89 -8.92 -2.45
CA GLU A 25 -4.32 -9.41 -3.71
C GLU A 25 -4.91 -10.75 -4.17
N TYR A 26 -5.42 -11.58 -3.24
CA TYR A 26 -6.17 -12.81 -3.54
C TYR A 26 -7.36 -12.57 -4.51
N ARG A 27 -7.86 -11.32 -4.63
CA ARG A 27 -8.93 -10.95 -5.58
C ARG A 27 -8.45 -10.54 -6.98
N GLY A 28 -7.16 -10.62 -7.28
CA GLY A 28 -6.61 -10.27 -8.60
C GLY A 28 -6.52 -8.76 -8.81
N TYR A 29 -5.84 -8.06 -7.90
CA TYR A 29 -5.56 -6.64 -8.09
C TYR A 29 -4.45 -6.44 -9.13
N ASP A 30 -4.82 -5.86 -10.27
CA ASP A 30 -3.92 -5.57 -11.39
C ASP A 30 -3.06 -4.31 -11.17
N SER A 31 -3.17 -3.65 -10.02
CA SER A 31 -2.28 -2.55 -9.65
C SER A 31 -2.33 -2.28 -8.14
N ALA A 32 -1.21 -1.83 -7.59
CA ALA A 32 -1.08 -1.43 -6.19
C ALA A 32 -0.31 -0.11 -6.08
N GLY A 33 -0.70 0.72 -5.13
CA GLY A 33 -0.03 1.97 -4.82
C GLY A 33 -0.08 2.25 -3.34
N ILE A 34 1.04 2.73 -2.79
CA ILE A 34 1.19 3.10 -1.39
C ILE A 34 1.72 4.53 -1.35
N ALA A 35 1.10 5.36 -0.51
CA ALA A 35 1.59 6.68 -0.16
C ALA A 35 1.84 6.72 1.34
N VAL A 36 3.07 7.06 1.73
CA VAL A 36 3.46 7.20 3.14
C VAL A 36 3.92 8.63 3.36
N TYR A 37 3.38 9.25 4.40
CA TYR A 37 3.84 10.54 4.88
C TYR A 37 4.84 10.33 6.01
N HIS A 38 6.07 10.80 5.81
CA HIS A 38 7.14 10.72 6.80
C HIS A 38 8.07 11.94 6.64
N ASP A 39 8.52 12.53 7.75
CA ASP A 39 9.49 13.64 7.73
C ASP A 39 9.06 14.85 6.88
N GLN A 40 7.78 15.24 6.99
CA GLN A 40 7.15 16.27 6.15
C GLN A 40 7.20 15.99 4.63
N LYS A 41 7.58 14.78 4.22
CA LYS A 41 7.64 14.35 2.82
C LYS A 41 6.63 13.25 2.56
N ILE A 42 6.01 13.28 1.39
CA ILE A 42 5.16 12.21 0.91
C ILE A 42 5.99 11.34 -0.03
N SER A 43 6.19 10.08 0.34
CA SER A 43 6.80 9.07 -0.51
C SER A 43 5.69 8.23 -1.14
N VAL A 44 5.62 8.23 -2.47
CA VAL A 44 4.61 7.47 -3.22
C VAL A 44 5.31 6.41 -4.05
N ARG A 45 4.91 5.14 -3.87
CA ARG A 45 5.30 4.04 -4.74
C ARG A 45 4.06 3.45 -5.38
N LYS A 46 4.12 3.28 -6.70
CA LYS A 46 3.03 2.75 -7.52
C LYS A 46 3.61 1.64 -8.38
N LYS A 47 2.89 0.53 -8.50
CA LYS A 47 3.21 -0.56 -9.42
C LYS A 47 1.95 -1.01 -10.13
N ASN A 48 2.03 -1.10 -11.44
CA ASN A 48 1.04 -1.71 -12.31
C ASN A 48 1.36 -3.21 -12.47
N GLY A 49 0.37 -4.07 -12.29
CA GLY A 49 0.46 -5.53 -12.42
C GLY A 49 1.01 -6.27 -11.20
N THR A 50 0.84 -7.60 -11.24
CA THR A 50 1.15 -8.56 -10.16
C THR A 50 2.52 -8.33 -9.53
N THR A 51 2.49 -8.32 -8.21
CA THR A 51 3.54 -7.93 -7.26
C THR A 51 4.89 -8.60 -7.55
N CYS A 52 5.89 -7.76 -7.86
CA CYS A 52 7.35 -8.01 -7.81
C CYS A 52 8.07 -6.70 -7.48
#